data_AF-A0A355BP17-F1
#
_entry.id   AF-A0A355BP17-F1
#
_cell.length_a   1.000
_cell.length_b   1.000
_cell.length_c   1.000
_cell.angle_alpha   90.00
_cell.angle_beta   90.00
_cell.angle_gamma   90.00
#
_symmetry.space_group_name_H-M   'P 1'
#
loop_
_entity.id
_entity.type
_entity.pdbx_description
1 polymer ?
#
loop_
_entity_poly.entity_id
_entity_poly.type
_entity_poly.pdbx_seq_one_letter_code
_entity_poly.pdbx_strand_id
1 'polypeptide(L)'
;MGINPIRLYGPWNEGFALDTHTLASTYVGDNEYGHPMYDTQHSPMGALIYLLKYRDDYSKLADIIRLAAPFVNSWNALNDVDLVLPVPPSRMNRTYQPAHVIAREVARLIGANYSGGNNE
;
A
#
# COMPACT_ATOMS: atom_id res chain seq x y z
N MET A 1 -6.54 -10.87 -13.10
CA MET A 1 -5.47 -9.91 -12.78
C MET A 1 -5.36 -9.86 -11.27
N GLY A 2 -4.18 -10.10 -10.74
CA GLY A 2 -3.94 -10.15 -9.30
C GLY A 2 -2.69 -9.36 -8.95
N ILE A 3 -2.38 -9.33 -7.67
CA ILE A 3 -1.09 -8.87 -7.17
C ILE A 3 -0.01 -9.92 -7.42
N ASN A 4 1.25 -9.49 -7.36
CA ASN A 4 2.41 -10.36 -7.47
C ASN A 4 3.23 -10.30 -6.17
N PRO A 5 2.87 -11.08 -5.14
CA PRO A 5 3.55 -11.04 -3.86
C PRO A 5 5.02 -11.47 -3.99
N ILE A 6 5.93 -10.67 -3.43
CA ILE A 6 7.37 -10.90 -3.42
C ILE A 6 7.79 -11.19 -1.99
N ARG A 7 8.36 -12.36 -1.74
CA ARG A 7 8.86 -12.73 -0.42
C ARG A 7 10.07 -11.87 -0.03
N LEU A 8 10.07 -11.36 1.19
CA LEU A 8 11.12 -10.53 1.77
C LEU A 8 11.83 -11.29 2.88
N TYR A 9 13.16 -11.17 2.91
CA TYR A 9 14.01 -11.77 3.94
C TYR A 9 14.56 -10.68 4.85
N GLY A 10 14.56 -10.92 6.16
CA GLY A 10 15.02 -9.96 7.16
C GLY A 10 14.88 -10.50 8.58
N PRO A 11 15.04 -9.65 9.60
CA PRO A 11 14.94 -10.03 11.02
C PRO A 11 13.47 -10.24 11.47
N TRP A 12 12.66 -10.92 10.67
CA TRP A 12 11.25 -11.25 10.93
C TRP A 12 10.99 -12.70 10.52
N ASN A 13 9.95 -13.31 11.10
CA ASN A 13 9.57 -14.70 10.77
C ASN A 13 9.16 -14.82 9.30
N GLU A 14 8.30 -13.92 8.83
CA GLU A 14 7.83 -13.86 7.44
C GLU A 14 7.58 -12.42 7.00
N GLY A 15 7.78 -12.13 5.70
CA GLY A 15 7.55 -10.81 5.14
C GLY A 15 7.28 -10.88 3.64
N PHE A 16 6.37 -10.04 3.16
CA PHE A 16 6.01 -9.95 1.75
C PHE A 16 5.77 -8.50 1.33
N ALA A 17 6.22 -8.16 0.13
CA ALA A 17 5.70 -7.01 -0.61
C ALA A 17 4.54 -7.50 -1.48
N LEU A 18 3.36 -6.88 -1.38
CA LEU A 18 2.18 -7.37 -2.10
C LEU A 18 2.30 -7.22 -3.61
N ASP A 19 2.87 -6.13 -4.09
CA ASP A 19 3.08 -5.88 -5.51
C ASP A 19 4.15 -4.79 -5.72
N THR A 20 4.61 -4.65 -6.96
CA THR A 20 5.42 -3.50 -7.40
C THR A 20 4.52 -2.28 -7.62
N HIS A 21 5.02 -1.07 -7.38
CA HIS A 21 4.23 0.16 -7.57
C HIS A 21 4.24 0.64 -9.03
N THR A 22 5.38 0.52 -9.71
CA THR A 22 5.60 1.02 -11.07
C THR A 22 6.19 -0.10 -11.91
N LEU A 23 5.56 -0.37 -13.05
CA LEU A 23 5.98 -1.38 -14.01
C LEU A 23 6.99 -0.80 -15.01
N ALA A 24 6.75 0.43 -15.47
CA ALA A 24 7.64 1.15 -16.38
C ALA A 24 7.53 2.66 -16.17
N SER A 25 8.60 3.37 -16.50
CA SER A 25 8.64 4.84 -16.53
C SER A 25 9.45 5.26 -17.74
N THR A 26 8.77 5.67 -18.80
CA THR A 26 9.38 5.98 -20.10
C THR A 26 9.45 7.49 -20.27
N TYR A 27 10.62 8.01 -20.59
CA TYR A 27 10.78 9.44 -20.90
C TYR A 27 10.09 9.78 -22.22
N VAL A 28 9.30 10.85 -22.25
CA VAL A 28 8.44 11.23 -23.39
C VAL A 28 8.87 12.55 -24.04
N GLY A 29 9.97 13.15 -23.57
CA GLY A 29 10.44 14.47 -23.99
C GLY A 29 10.28 15.51 -22.89
N ASP A 30 10.65 16.75 -23.21
CA ASP A 30 10.49 17.89 -22.31
C ASP A 30 9.20 18.65 -22.62
N ASN A 31 8.56 19.18 -21.58
CA ASN A 31 7.40 20.06 -21.75
C ASN A 31 7.82 21.45 -22.29
N GLU A 32 6.83 22.32 -22.51
CA GLU A 32 7.03 23.69 -23.02
C GLU A 32 7.94 24.58 -22.13
N TYR A 33 8.19 24.15 -20.88
CA TYR A 33 9.06 24.82 -19.92
C TYR A 33 10.43 24.13 -19.76
N GLY A 34 10.74 23.14 -20.61
CA GLY A 34 12.01 22.41 -20.57
C GLY A 34 12.11 21.37 -19.44
N HIS A 35 10.99 20.98 -18.82
CA HIS A 35 10.99 19.95 -17.78
C HIS A 35 10.73 18.56 -18.36
N PRO A 36 11.51 17.53 -17.96
CA PRO A 36 11.35 16.19 -18.48
C PRO A 36 10.00 15.57 -18.06
N MET A 37 9.29 15.03 -19.04
CA MET A 37 8.04 14.29 -18.86
C MET A 37 8.28 12.79 -18.93
N TYR A 38 7.56 12.05 -18.10
CA TYR A 38 7.62 10.60 -18.05
C TYR A 38 6.21 10.00 -18.12
N ASP A 39 6.03 9.00 -18.98
CA ASP A 39 4.87 8.13 -18.98
C ASP A 39 5.13 6.98 -17.99
N THR A 40 4.43 7.03 -16.86
CA THR A 40 4.58 6.05 -15.78
C THR A 40 3.44 5.05 -15.82
N GLN A 41 3.77 3.78 -16.05
CA GLN A 41 2.82 2.69 -16.01
C GLN A 41 2.85 2.03 -14.63
N HIS A 42 1.71 2.02 -13.95
CA HIS A 42 1.56 1.41 -12.64
C HIS A 42 1.00 -0.01 -12.74
N SER A 43 1.32 -0.86 -11.77
CA SER A 43 0.58 -2.11 -11.56
C SER A 43 -0.86 -1.80 -11.13
N PRO A 44 -1.80 -2.76 -11.18
CA PRO A 44 -3.15 -2.54 -10.67
C PRO A 44 -3.17 -2.06 -9.22
N MET A 45 -2.37 -2.67 -8.34
CA MET A 45 -2.22 -2.22 -6.95
C MET A 45 -1.54 -0.85 -6.87
N GLY A 46 -0.49 -0.62 -7.65
CA GLY A 46 0.23 0.63 -7.72
C GLY A 46 -0.64 1.81 -8.15
N ALA A 47 -1.53 1.61 -9.12
CA ALA A 47 -2.46 2.63 -9.59
C ALA A 47 -3.45 3.03 -8.50
N LEU A 48 -3.99 2.06 -7.75
CA LEU A 48 -4.88 2.32 -6.61
C LEU A 48 -4.15 3.10 -5.50
N ILE A 49 -2.92 2.69 -5.16
CA ILE A 49 -2.08 3.39 -4.19
C ILE A 49 -1.74 4.81 -4.66
N TYR A 50 -1.45 4.99 -5.95
CA TYR A 50 -1.17 6.30 -6.53
C TYR A 50 -2.36 7.24 -6.39
N LEU A 51 -3.56 6.80 -6.76
CA LEU A 51 -4.79 7.56 -6.61
C LEU A 51 -5.06 7.92 -5.13
N LEU A 52 -4.88 6.95 -4.23
CA LEU A 52 -5.05 7.15 -2.80
C LEU A 52 -4.08 8.21 -2.23
N LYS A 53 -2.79 8.14 -2.61
CA LYS A 53 -1.72 8.94 -1.98
C LYS A 53 -1.52 10.31 -2.61
N TYR A 54 -1.74 10.43 -3.92
CA TYR A 54 -1.38 11.62 -4.70
C TYR A 54 -2.57 12.32 -5.34
N ARG A 55 -3.76 11.70 -5.34
CA ARG A 55 -5.01 12.29 -5.85
C ARG A 55 -6.10 12.40 -4.79
N ASP A 56 -5.78 12.08 -3.53
CA ASP A 56 -6.71 12.11 -2.39
C ASP A 56 -8.00 11.31 -2.62
N ASP A 57 -7.95 10.28 -3.47
CA ASP A 57 -9.09 9.42 -3.76
C ASP A 57 -9.19 8.30 -2.71
N TYR A 58 -9.74 8.66 -1.55
CA TYR A 58 -9.90 7.75 -0.41
C TYR A 58 -10.87 6.59 -0.69
N SER A 59 -11.69 6.67 -1.75
CA SER A 59 -12.57 5.58 -2.16
C SER A 59 -11.78 4.33 -2.56
N LYS A 60 -10.52 4.49 -2.96
CA LYS A 60 -9.66 3.39 -3.41
C LYS A 60 -9.18 2.48 -2.29
N LEU A 61 -9.36 2.86 -1.02
CA LEU A 61 -9.02 2.00 0.12
C LEU A 61 -9.74 0.64 0.03
N ALA A 62 -11.03 0.64 -0.26
CA ALA A 62 -11.81 -0.61 -0.39
C ALA A 62 -11.29 -1.50 -1.52
N ASP A 63 -10.90 -0.91 -2.65
CA ASP A 63 -10.35 -1.63 -3.79
C ASP A 63 -8.97 -2.24 -3.48
N ILE A 64 -8.12 -1.50 -2.75
CA ILE A 64 -6.80 -1.98 -2.28
C ILE A 64 -6.97 -3.20 -1.39
N ILE A 65 -7.86 -3.11 -0.39
CA ILE A 65 -8.10 -4.22 0.55
C ILE A 65 -8.70 -5.42 -0.18
N ARG A 66 -9.68 -5.21 -1.07
CA ARG A 66 -10.24 -6.28 -1.90
C ARG A 66 -9.18 -6.99 -2.74
N LEU A 67 -8.22 -6.24 -3.29
CA LEU A 67 -7.16 -6.78 -4.12
C LEU A 67 -6.09 -7.52 -3.29
N ALA A 68 -5.82 -7.07 -2.06
CA ALA A 68 -4.87 -7.70 -1.14
C ALA A 68 -5.43 -8.93 -0.43
N ALA A 69 -6.74 -8.95 -0.15
CA ALA A 69 -7.38 -9.92 0.74
C ALA A 69 -7.14 -11.39 0.39
N PRO A 70 -7.19 -11.83 -0.88
CA PRO A 70 -6.94 -13.23 -1.21
C PRO A 70 -5.57 -13.73 -0.75
N PHE A 71 -4.53 -12.90 -0.91
CA PHE A 71 -3.18 -13.27 -0.47
C PHE A 71 -3.05 -13.18 1.05
N VAL A 72 -3.53 -12.10 1.66
CA VAL A 72 -3.50 -11.91 3.11
C VAL A 72 -4.19 -13.07 3.83
N ASN A 73 -5.37 -13.49 3.37
CA ASN A 73 -6.10 -14.61 3.95
C ASN A 73 -5.44 -15.98 3.71
N SER A 74 -4.60 -16.11 2.68
CA SER A 74 -3.82 -17.33 2.43
C SER A 74 -2.54 -17.40 3.26
N TRP A 75 -2.15 -16.29 3.90
CA TRP A 75 -0.90 -16.18 4.64
C TRP A 75 -1.08 -16.69 6.07
N ASN A 76 -0.89 -18.00 6.26
CA ASN A 76 -1.14 -18.70 7.52
C ASN A 76 -0.46 -18.08 8.75
N ALA A 77 0.73 -17.50 8.61
CA ALA A 77 1.43 -16.87 9.72
C ALA A 77 0.68 -15.67 10.33
N LEU A 78 -0.27 -15.07 9.60
CA LEU A 78 -1.10 -13.98 10.12
C LEU A 78 -2.19 -14.46 11.09
N ASN A 79 -2.49 -15.76 11.14
CA ASN A 79 -3.47 -16.30 12.09
C ASN A 79 -3.02 -16.18 13.55
N ASP A 80 -1.70 -16.10 13.79
CA ASP A 80 -1.11 -15.97 15.12
C ASP A 80 -0.73 -14.52 15.46
N VAL A 81 -1.17 -13.54 14.66
CA VAL A 81 -0.83 -12.12 14.87
C VAL A 81 -1.88 -11.46 15.77
N ASP A 82 -1.44 -11.01 16.95
CA ASP A 82 -2.31 -10.28 17.89
C ASP A 82 -2.46 -8.79 17.57
N LEU A 83 -1.46 -8.21 16.89
CA LEU A 83 -1.32 -6.76 16.74
C LEU A 83 -0.72 -6.36 15.38
N VAL A 84 -1.37 -5.41 14.70
CA VAL A 84 -0.88 -4.78 13.48
C VAL A 84 -0.44 -3.35 13.76
N LEU A 85 0.77 -3.03 13.33
CA LEU A 85 1.40 -1.71 13.47
C LEU A 85 1.66 -1.10 12.09
N PRO A 86 1.23 0.14 11.81
CA PRO A 86 1.65 0.86 10.62
C PRO A 86 3.08 1.38 10.78
N VAL A 87 3.80 1.49 9.67
CA VAL A 87 5.06 2.24 9.65
C VAL A 87 4.76 3.72 9.97
N PRO A 88 5.50 4.36 10.88
CA PRO A 88 5.32 5.77 11.22
C PRO A 88 5.38 6.66 9.97
N PRO A 89 4.52 7.67 9.85
CA PRO A 89 4.49 8.50 8.66
C PRO A 89 5.64 9.53 8.73
N SER A 90 6.32 9.75 7.62
CA SER A 90 7.38 10.78 7.56
C SER A 90 6.84 12.21 7.68
N ARG A 91 5.55 12.43 7.39
CA ARG A 91 4.87 13.73 7.52
C ARG A 91 3.68 13.59 8.46
N MET A 92 3.86 14.02 9.71
CA MET A 92 2.84 13.89 10.77
C MET A 92 1.62 14.80 10.53
N ASN A 93 1.78 15.90 9.81
CA ASN A 93 0.74 16.92 9.61
C ASN A 93 -0.29 16.59 8.52
N ARG A 94 -0.33 15.35 8.02
CA ARG A 94 -1.35 14.95 7.04
C ARG A 94 -2.59 14.48 7.76
N THR A 95 -3.74 15.06 7.40
CA THR A 95 -5.06 14.61 7.87
C THR A 95 -5.32 13.16 7.50
N TYR A 96 -4.80 12.70 6.36
CA TYR A 96 -4.92 11.34 5.89
C TYR A 96 -3.56 10.64 5.85
N GLN A 97 -3.43 9.51 6.57
CA GLN A 97 -2.22 8.71 6.63
C GLN A 97 -2.47 7.34 5.96
N PRO A 98 -2.09 7.15 4.67
CA PRO A 98 -2.37 5.93 3.93
C PRO A 98 -1.89 4.64 4.61
N ALA A 99 -0.71 4.66 5.24
CA ALA A 99 -0.20 3.50 5.96
C ALA A 99 -1.08 3.11 7.16
N HIS A 100 -1.62 4.10 7.88
CA HIS A 100 -2.45 3.86 9.07
C HIS A 100 -3.80 3.26 8.70
N VAL A 101 -4.48 3.86 7.74
CA VAL A 101 -5.79 3.41 7.28
C VAL A 101 -5.73 2.02 6.63
N ILE A 102 -4.69 1.73 5.84
CA ILE A 102 -4.48 0.40 5.25
C ILE A 102 -4.20 -0.62 6.34
N ALA A 103 -3.27 -0.33 7.27
CA ALA A 103 -2.94 -1.25 8.37
C ALA A 103 -4.16 -1.55 9.26
N ARG A 104 -5.02 -0.57 9.51
CA ARG A 104 -6.26 -0.75 10.27
C ARG A 104 -7.25 -1.67 9.56
N GLU A 105 -7.41 -1.53 8.24
CA GLU A 105 -8.27 -2.45 7.47
C GLU A 105 -7.67 -3.86 7.37
N VAL A 106 -6.34 -3.98 7.27
CA VAL A 106 -5.67 -5.29 7.33
C VAL A 106 -5.87 -5.95 8.69
N ALA A 107 -5.75 -5.21 9.80
CA ALA A 107 -6.03 -5.71 11.14
C ALA A 107 -7.45 -6.27 11.25
N ARG A 108 -8.45 -5.52 10.73
CA ARG A 108 -9.83 -5.98 10.65
C ARG A 108 -9.99 -7.24 9.81
N LEU A 109 -9.31 -7.30 8.67
CA LEU A 109 -9.36 -8.44 7.76
C LEU A 109 -8.87 -9.74 8.42
N ILE A 110 -7.79 -9.67 9.21
CA ILE A 110 -7.20 -10.84 9.87
C ILE A 110 -7.73 -11.07 11.31
N GLY A 111 -8.59 -10.19 11.82
CA GLY A 111 -9.13 -10.28 13.18
C GLY A 111 -8.15 -9.90 14.30
N ALA A 112 -7.10 -9.13 13.99
CA ALA A 112 -6.10 -8.68 14.95
C ALA A 112 -6.40 -7.29 15.52
N ASN A 113 -5.74 -6.92 16.62
CA ASN A 113 -5.79 -5.56 17.14
C ASN A 113 -4.98 -4.61 16.24
N TYR A 114 -5.33 -3.34 16.24
CA TYR A 114 -4.59 -2.29 15.55
C TYR A 114 -4.00 -1.30 16.57
N SER A 115 -2.72 -0.97 16.42
CA SER A 115 -2.10 0.13 17.17
C SER A 115 -1.29 1.03 16.24
N GLY A 116 -1.80 2.23 16.02
CA GLY A 116 -1.18 3.30 15.26
C GLY A 116 -1.97 4.55 15.60
N GLY A 117 -1.29 5.57 16.11
CA GLY A 117 -1.90 6.68 16.85
C GLY A 117 -3.22 7.23 16.30
N ASN A 118 -4.09 7.67 17.22
CA ASN A 118 -5.42 8.17 16.89
C ASN A 118 -5.33 9.37 15.94
N ASN A 119 -5.87 9.21 14.74
CA ASN A 119 -6.49 10.35 14.04
C ASN A 119 -7.87 10.54 14.70
N GLU A 120 -7.88 11.16 15.88
CA GLU A 120 -9.04 11.90 16.39
C GLU A 120 -9.04 13.30 15.78
#